data_AF-A0A7W0GUK2-F1
#
_entry.id   AF-A0A7W0GUK2-F1
#
_cell.length_a   1.000
_cell.length_b   1.000
_cell.length_c   1.000
_cell.angle_alpha   90.00
_cell.angle_beta   90.00
_cell.angle_gamma   90.00
#
_symmetry.space_group_name_H-M   'P 1'
#
loop_
_entity.id
_entity.type
_entity.pdbx_description
1 polymer ?
#
loop_
_entity_poly.entity_id
_entity_poly.type
_entity_poly.pdbx_seq_one_letter_code
_entity_poly.pdbx_strand_id
1 'polypeptide(L)' 'CEPCAMCLGATLWSGVRRLVCGATREDAAALGFDEGPVFPESYAYLESRGIEVIRSVLREDAAAVLDLYQRSGGPIYNG' A
#
# COMPACT_ATOMS: atom_id res chain seq x y z
N CYS A 1 -4.02 -1.30 1.69
CA CYS A 1 -3.13 -1.68 0.57
C CYS A 1 -1.68 -1.50 1.00
N GLU A 2 -0.75 -1.90 0.16
CA GLU A 2 0.64 -1.43 0.22
C GLU A 2 0.69 0.12 0.17
N PRO A 3 1.63 0.76 0.89
CA PRO A 3 1.66 2.21 0.99
C PRO A 3 2.14 2.90 -0.29
N CYS A 4 1.48 4.02 -0.64
CA CYS A 4 1.95 4.95 -1.66
C CYS A 4 3.31 5.58 -1.29
N ALA A 5 3.93 6.30 -2.24
CA ALA A 5 5.24 6.94 -2.05
C ALA A 5 5.30 7.85 -0.80
N MET A 6 4.24 8.63 -0.54
CA MET A 6 4.15 9.46 0.65
C MET A 6 4.15 8.63 1.94
N CYS A 7 3.31 7.59 1.97
CA CYS A 7 3.14 6.73 3.15
C CYS A 7 4.39 5.88 3.44
N LEU A 8 5.17 5.48 2.43
CA LEU A 8 6.48 4.87 2.64
C LEU A 8 7.45 5.82 3.34
N GLY A 9 7.49 7.08 2.91
CA GLY A 9 8.27 8.12 3.59
C GLY A 9 7.83 8.29 5.05
N ALA A 10 6.53 8.37 5.30
CA ALA A 10 5.99 8.45 6.66
C ALA A 10 6.36 7.22 7.51
N THR A 11 6.24 6.01 6.93
CA THR A 11 6.60 4.75 7.59
C THR A 11 8.05 4.76 8.03
N LEU A 12 8.96 5.16 7.13
CA LEU A 12 10.41 5.26 7.41
C LEU A 12 10.71 6.17 8.62
N TRP A 13 10.00 7.29 8.75
CA TRP A 13 10.24 8.28 9.81
C TRP A 13 9.46 8.03 11.10
N SER A 14 8.44 7.19 11.07
CA SER A 14 7.52 6.97 12.20
C SER A 14 8.14 6.25 13.41
N GLY A 15 9.26 5.54 13.22
CA GLY A 15 9.89 4.70 14.24
C GLY A 15 9.26 3.30 14.40
N VAL A 16 8.25 2.95 13.60
CA VAL A 16 7.71 1.58 13.57
C VAL A 16 8.77 0.59 13.10
N ARG A 17 8.60 -0.68 13.48
CA ARG A 17 9.53 -1.78 13.13
C ARG A 17 8.91 -2.86 12.27
N ARG A 18 7.61 -2.76 11.99
CA ARG A 18 6.86 -3.72 11.19
C ARG A 18 5.78 -3.00 10.38
N LEU A 19 5.75 -3.28 9.09
CA LEU A 19 4.74 -2.86 8.13
C LEU A 19 4.02 -4.12 7.63
N VAL A 20 2.70 -4.20 7.81
CA VAL A 20 1.88 -5.33 7.34
C VAL A 20 0.84 -4.81 6.35
N CYS A 21 0.83 -5.35 5.15
CA CYS A 21 -0.02 -4.91 4.05
C CYS A 21 -0.97 -6.04 3.61
N GLY A 22 -2.24 -5.69 3.42
CA GLY A 22 -3.26 -6.59 2.87
C GLY A 22 -3.28 -6.59 1.35
N ALA A 23 -4.11 -5.75 0.74
CA ALA A 23 -4.14 -5.55 -0.71
C ALA A 23 -2.78 -5.04 -1.24
N THR A 24 -2.42 -5.39 -2.46
CA THR A 24 -1.17 -4.89 -3.09
C THR A 24 -1.36 -3.50 -3.68
N ARG A 25 -0.27 -2.90 -4.13
CA ARG A 25 -0.30 -1.64 -4.88
C ARG A 25 -1.05 -1.79 -6.20
N GLU A 26 -0.90 -2.93 -6.87
CA GLU A 26 -1.59 -3.23 -8.13
C GLU A 26 -3.09 -3.34 -7.94
N ASP A 27 -3.55 -3.91 -6.82
CA ASP A 27 -4.97 -3.99 -6.48
C ASP A 27 -5.59 -2.58 -6.37
N ALA A 28 -4.88 -1.63 -5.75
CA ALA A 28 -5.33 -0.24 -5.66
C ALA A 28 -5.23 0.50 -7.00
N ALA A 29 -4.12 0.33 -7.73
CA ALA A 29 -3.92 0.97 -9.03
C ALA A 29 -4.95 0.52 -10.09
N ALA A 30 -5.38 -0.74 -10.05
CA ALA A 30 -6.43 -1.26 -10.93
C ALA A 30 -7.78 -0.53 -10.77
N LEU A 31 -8.00 0.11 -9.62
CA LEU A 31 -9.21 0.88 -9.30
C LEU A 31 -9.06 2.38 -9.58
N GLY A 32 -7.88 2.81 -10.04
CA GLY A 32 -7.58 4.19 -10.41
C GLY A 32 -6.83 5.00 -9.35
N PHE A 33 -6.45 4.42 -8.21
CA PHE A 33 -5.63 5.12 -7.23
C PHE A 33 -4.19 5.32 -7.73
N ASP A 34 -3.66 6.53 -7.55
CA ASP A 34 -2.25 6.82 -7.81
C ASP A 34 -1.40 6.58 -6.55
N GLU A 35 -0.56 5.55 -6.64
CA GLU A 35 0.33 5.13 -5.56
C GLU A 35 1.71 5.84 -5.65
N GLY A 36 1.95 6.60 -6.71
CA GLY A 36 3.19 7.32 -6.96
C GLY A 36 4.38 6.40 -7.27
N PRO A 37 5.61 6.97 -7.28
CA PRO A 37 6.83 6.26 -7.67
C PRO A 37 7.34 5.36 -6.53
N VAL A 38 6.70 4.20 -6.40
CA VAL A 38 7.12 3.14 -5.48
C VAL A 38 7.81 2.02 -6.27
N PHE A 39 9.02 1.66 -5.85
CA PHE A 39 9.83 0.64 -6.51
C PHE A 39 10.20 -0.50 -5.54
N PRO A 40 10.63 -1.67 -6.02
CA PRO A 40 11.14 -2.73 -5.17
C PRO A 40 12.25 -2.25 -4.19
N GLU A 41 13.09 -1.34 -4.66
CA GLU A 41 14.18 -0.73 -3.89
C GLU A 41 13.66 0.12 -2.72
N SER A 42 12.47 0.71 -2.83
CA SER A 42 11.84 1.46 -1.74
C SER A 42 11.57 0.55 -0.54
N TYR A 43 11.04 -0.65 -0.79
CA TYR A 43 10.81 -1.66 0.26
C TYR A 43 12.12 -2.23 0.80
N ALA A 44 13.06 -2.55 -0.10
CA ALA A 44 14.39 -3.04 0.31
C ALA A 44 15.10 -2.02 1.23
N TYR A 45 14.93 -0.73 0.98
CA TYR A 45 15.47 0.31 1.85
C TYR A 45 14.84 0.26 3.26
N LEU A 46 13.52 0.16 3.39
CA LEU A 46 12.85 0.00 4.69
C LEU A 46 13.35 -1.24 5.45
N GLU A 47 13.46 -2.37 4.77
CA GLU A 47 14.01 -3.61 5.34
C GLU A 47 15.45 -3.42 5.84
N SER A 48 16.30 -2.73 5.07
CA SER A 48 17.68 -2.40 5.47
C SER A 48 17.76 -1.50 6.70
N ARG A 49 16.69 -0.73 6.99
CA ARG A 49 16.57 0.11 8.19
C ARG A 49 15.97 -0.66 9.38
N GLY A 50 15.77 -1.96 9.24
CA GLY A 50 15.24 -2.84 10.28
C GLY A 50 13.72 -2.71 10.46
N ILE A 51 13.00 -2.43 9.37
CA ILE A 51 11.54 -2.45 9.32
C ILE A 51 11.13 -3.71 8.56
N GLU A 52 10.50 -4.66 9.25
CA GLU A 52 9.98 -5.88 8.63
C GLU A 52 8.77 -5.54 7.73
N VAL A 53 8.79 -5.98 6.47
CA VAL A 53 7.70 -5.75 5.52
C VAL A 53 7.01 -7.06 5.18
N ILE A 54 5.75 -7.21 5.60
CA ILE A 54 4.91 -8.37 5.32
C ILE A 54 3.82 -7.94 4.35
N ARG A 55 3.69 -8.64 3.22
CA ARG A 55 2.78 -8.29 2.13
C ARG A 55 1.73 -9.37 1.91
N SER A 56 0.62 -8.99 1.27
CA SER A 56 -0.46 -9.91 0.88
C SER A 56 -1.16 -10.64 2.03
N VAL A 57 -1.20 -10.05 3.23
CA VAL A 57 -1.91 -10.66 4.38
C VAL A 57 -3.42 -10.49 4.21
N LEU A 58 -4.15 -11.60 4.06
CA LEU A 58 -5.59 -11.59 3.74
C LEU A 58 -5.88 -10.74 2.49
N ARG A 59 -5.03 -10.87 1.46
CA ARG A 59 -5.11 -10.06 0.24
C ARG A 59 -6.49 -10.09 -0.40
N GLU A 60 -7.10 -11.27 -0.51
CA GLU A 60 -8.42 -11.44 -1.15
C GLU A 60 -9.50 -10.62 -0.44
N ASP A 61 -9.58 -10.73 0.89
CA ASP A 61 -10.51 -9.94 1.70
C ASP A 61 -10.23 -8.44 1.60
N ALA A 62 -8.95 -8.05 1.61
CA ALA A 62 -8.54 -6.66 1.50
C ALA A 62 -8.86 -6.06 0.12
N ALA A 63 -8.68 -6.82 -0.96
CA ALA A 63 -9.04 -6.42 -2.32
C ALA A 63 -10.56 -6.30 -2.47
N ALA A 64 -11.33 -7.22 -1.89
CA ALA A 64 -12.79 -7.18 -1.91
C ALA A 64 -13.37 -5.88 -1.30
N VAL A 65 -12.71 -5.31 -0.29
CA VAL A 65 -13.09 -4.01 0.28
C VAL A 65 -12.87 -2.87 -0.72
N LEU A 66 -11.77 -2.90 -1.47
CA LEU A 66 -11.48 -1.88 -2.49
C LEU A 66 -12.46 -2.00 -3.67
N ASP A 67 -12.80 -3.21 -4.10
CA ASP A 67 -13.82 -3.46 -5.12
C ASP A 67 -15.19 -2.95 -4.67
N LEU A 68 -15.57 -3.22 -3.41
CA LEU A 68 -16.82 -2.73 -2.84
C LEU A 68 -16.88 -1.20 -2.85
N TYR A 69 -15.76 -0.54 -2.52
CA TYR A 69 -15.66 0.91 -2.55
C TYR A 69 -15.94 1.48 -3.95
N GLN A 70 -15.28 0.94 -4.98
CA GLN A 70 -15.48 1.36 -6.36
C GLN A 70 -16.92 1.12 -6.82
N ARG A 71 -17.47 -0.08 -6.55
CA ARG A 71 -18.84 -0.44 -6.91
C ARG A 71 -19.90 0.43 -6.23
N SER A 72 -19.57 0.98 -5.06
CA SER A 72 -20.44 1.90 -4.32
C SER A 72 -20.32 3.35 -4.79
N GLY A 73 -19.56 3.62 -5.85
CA GLY A 73 -19.36 4.97 -6.40
C GLY A 73 -18.45 5.84 -5.54
N GLY A 74 -17.53 5.24 -4.78
CA GLY A 74 -16.54 5.96 -4.00
C GLY A 74 -15.65 6.85 -4.88
N PRO A 75 -15.43 8.14 -4.52
CA PRO A 75 -14.62 9.04 -5.33
C PRO A 75 -13.12 8.71 -5.20
N ILE A 76 -12.46 8.46 -6.33
CA ILE A 76 -11.00 8.36 -6.36
C ILE A 76 -10.42 9.77 -6.15
N TYR A 77 -9.72 9.98 -5.04
CA TYR A 77 -9.04 11.23 -4.77
C TYR A 77 -7.73 11.30 -5.58
N ASN A 78 -7.33 12.51 -5.97
CA ASN A 78 -6.16 12.75 -6.83
C ASN A 78 -6.20 12.05 -8.21
N GLY A 79 -7.37 11.64 -8.69
CA GLY A 79 -7.61 11.13 -10.04
C GLY A 79 -7.99 12.22 -11.03
#